data_AF-A0A935SQT5-F1
#
_entry.id   AF-A0A935SQT5-F1
#
_cell.length_a   1.000
_cell.length_b   1.000
_cell.length_c   1.000
_cell.angle_alpha   90.00
_cell.angle_beta   90.00
_cell.angle_gamma   90.00
#
_symmetry.space_group_name_H-M   'P 1'
#
loop_
_entity.id
_entity.type
_entity.pdbx_description
1 polymer ?
#
loop_
_entity_poly.entity_id
_entity_poly.type
_entity_poly.pdbx_seq_one_letter_code
_entity_poly.pdbx_strand_id
1 'polypeptide(L)'
;MTSLDKLKLLTAWDVEPALTEVELGDTLAAFALEDANGLAPVNEEWTPTYDLNAAAAQAWLIKSARAAATVDEPTAGVVTSKVFDNCRIMARMYAGKRGMSISVR
;
A
#
# COMPACT_ATOMS: atom_id res chain seq x y z
N MET A 1 13.09 11.34 3.24
CA MET A 1 12.19 10.18 3.19
C MET A 1 11.42 10.22 1.88
N THR A 2 11.56 9.18 1.06
CA THR A 2 10.93 9.08 -0.27
C THR A 2 9.45 8.69 -0.17
N SER A 3 8.71 8.79 -1.29
CA SER A 3 7.32 8.31 -1.37
C SER A 3 7.24 6.79 -1.18
N LEU A 4 8.24 6.05 -1.65
CA LEU A 4 8.35 4.60 -1.43
C LEU A 4 8.59 4.28 0.05
N ASP A 5 9.47 5.02 0.73
CA ASP A 5 9.70 4.84 2.18
C ASP A 5 8.43 5.10 2.99
N LYS A 6 7.67 6.14 2.63
CA LYS A 6 6.36 6.40 3.26
C LYS A 6 5.41 5.24 3.03
N LEU A 7 5.33 4.71 1.81
CA LEU A 7 4.45 3.58 1.50
C LEU A 7 4.85 2.32 2.29
N LYS A 8 6.15 2.05 2.44
CA LYS A 8 6.68 0.97 3.30
C LYS A 8 6.18 1.10 4.74
N LEU A 9 6.23 2.30 5.31
CA LEU A 9 5.73 2.58 6.66
C LEU A 9 4.21 2.40 6.79
N LEU A 10 3.42 2.85 5.81
CA LEU A 10 1.95 2.78 5.85
C LEU A 10 1.40 1.35 5.71
N THR A 11 2.22 0.41 5.23
CA THR A 11 1.78 -0.95 4.85
C THR A 11 2.39 -2.05 5.71
N ALA A 12 3.23 -1.68 6.69
CA ALA A 12 4.04 -2.61 7.47
C ALA A 12 4.66 -3.68 6.54
N TRP A 13 5.34 -3.20 5.50
CA TRP A 13 5.64 -3.99 4.31
C TRP A 13 6.44 -5.26 4.58
N ASP A 14 7.30 -5.24 5.59
CA ASP A 14 8.18 -6.31 6.02
C ASP A 14 7.53 -7.31 6.99
N VAL A 15 6.31 -7.01 7.46
CA VAL A 15 5.54 -7.91 8.34
C VAL A 15 4.66 -8.81 7.49
N GLU A 16 4.64 -10.11 7.83
CA GLU A 16 3.83 -11.09 7.12
C GLU A 16 2.33 -10.71 7.10
N PRO A 17 1.66 -10.72 5.93
CA PRO A 17 2.18 -11.11 4.60
C PRO A 17 3.13 -10.05 4.00
N ALA A 18 4.40 -10.37 3.79
CA ALA A 18 5.43 -9.37 3.51
C ALA A 18 5.47 -8.99 2.02
N LEU A 19 5.38 -7.70 1.68
CA LEU A 19 5.46 -7.18 0.31
C LEU A 19 6.93 -7.01 -0.12
N THR A 20 7.20 -7.12 -1.41
CA THR A 20 8.51 -6.80 -1.97
C THR A 20 8.62 -5.32 -2.33
N GLU A 21 9.85 -4.80 -2.42
CA GLU A 21 10.07 -3.42 -2.86
C GLU A 21 9.60 -3.18 -4.30
N VAL A 22 9.71 -4.19 -5.16
CA VAL A 22 9.22 -4.14 -6.54
C VAL A 22 7.71 -3.95 -6.57
N GLU A 23 6.97 -4.77 -5.82
CA GLU A 23 5.51 -4.66 -5.75
C GLU A 23 5.04 -3.31 -5.20
N LEU A 24 5.75 -2.77 -4.20
CA LEU A 24 5.47 -1.44 -3.68
C LEU A 24 5.80 -0.35 -4.70
N GLY A 25 6.89 -0.49 -5.45
CA GLY A 25 7.25 0.42 -6.55
C GLY A 25 6.19 0.43 -7.65
N ASP A 26 5.76 -0.75 -8.10
CA ASP A 26 4.72 -0.91 -9.12
C ASP A 26 3.37 -0.37 -8.63
N THR A 27 3.03 -0.66 -7.38
CA THR A 27 1.81 -0.12 -6.75
C THR A 27 1.89 1.40 -6.69
N LEU A 28 3.00 1.97 -6.23
CA LEU A 28 3.18 3.40 -6.13
C LEU A 28 3.08 4.07 -7.50
N ALA A 29 3.75 3.52 -8.53
CA ALA A 29 3.71 4.02 -9.90
C ALA A 29 2.28 4.01 -10.48
N ALA A 30 1.48 2.99 -10.18
CA ALA A 30 0.09 2.90 -10.62
C ALA A 30 -0.83 4.00 -10.03
N PHE A 31 -0.41 4.64 -8.93
CA PHE A 31 -1.13 5.75 -8.29
C PHE A 31 -0.37 7.08 -8.39
N ALA A 32 0.42 7.25 -9.46
CA ALA A 32 1.02 8.53 -9.80
C ALA A 32 -0.06 9.56 -10.18
N LEU A 33 0.11 10.79 -9.72
CA LEU A 33 -0.77 11.92 -9.95
C LEU A 33 -0.04 13.02 -10.72
N GLU A 34 -0.81 13.93 -11.31
CA GLU A 34 -0.26 15.21 -11.78
C GLU A 34 0.40 15.96 -10.61
N ASP A 35 1.52 16.60 -10.89
CA ASP A 35 2.20 17.43 -9.89
C ASP A 35 1.53 18.81 -9.73
N ALA A 36 2.12 19.67 -8.89
CA ALA A 36 1.60 21.01 -8.64
C ALA A 36 1.59 21.93 -9.89
N ASN A 37 2.34 21.57 -10.94
CA ASN A 37 2.39 22.29 -12.20
C ASN A 37 1.43 21.69 -13.24
N GLY A 38 0.65 20.67 -12.88
CA GLY A 38 -0.26 19.96 -13.80
C GLY A 38 0.48 19.02 -14.75
N LEU A 39 1.74 18.67 -14.46
CA LEU A 39 2.51 17.74 -15.29
C LEU A 39 2.14 16.31 -14.91
N ALA A 40 1.81 15.49 -15.91
CA ALA A 40 1.62 14.06 -15.75
C ALA A 40 2.98 13.32 -15.69
N PRO A 41 3.03 12.08 -15.15
CA PRO A 41 4.27 11.29 -15.01
C PRO A 41 5.06 11.00 -16.28
N VAL A 42 4.41 11.13 -17.44
CA VAL A 42 5.05 10.97 -18.76
C VAL A 42 5.91 12.18 -19.15
N ASN A 43 5.79 13.31 -18.46
CA ASN A 43 6.59 14.50 -18.71
C ASN A 43 7.92 14.44 -17.95
N GLU A 44 9.02 14.81 -18.60
CA GLU A 44 10.36 14.76 -17.99
C GLU A 44 10.53 15.73 -16.80
N GLU A 45 9.79 16.84 -16.82
CA GLU A 45 9.81 17.84 -15.76
C GLU A 45 8.86 17.50 -14.59
N TRP A 46 8.15 16.37 -14.66
CA TRP A 46 7.22 15.96 -13.63
C TRP A 46 7.92 15.74 -12.30
N THR A 47 7.37 16.37 -11.26
CA THR A 47 7.80 16.12 -9.88
C THR A 47 7.04 14.93 -9.30
N PRO A 48 7.73 13.84 -8.86
CA PRO A 48 7.07 12.62 -8.40
C PRO A 48 6.02 12.86 -7.31
N THR A 49 4.76 12.73 -7.70
CA THR A 49 3.58 13.01 -6.86
C THR A 49 2.64 11.82 -6.94
N TYR A 50 2.20 11.30 -5.79
CA TYR A 50 1.45 10.04 -5.72
C TYR A 50 0.31 10.10 -4.72
N ASP A 51 -0.78 9.36 -5.00
CA ASP A 51 -1.81 9.09 -4.00
C ASP A 51 -1.34 7.96 -3.06
N LEU A 52 -0.66 8.35 -1.98
CA LEU A 52 -0.15 7.38 -1.00
C LEU A 52 -1.25 6.61 -0.28
N ASN A 53 -2.46 7.16 -0.14
CA ASN A 53 -3.58 6.46 0.48
C ASN A 53 -4.14 5.39 -0.45
N ALA A 54 -4.32 5.72 -1.73
CA ALA A 54 -4.75 4.74 -2.72
C ALA A 54 -3.72 3.63 -2.90
N ALA A 55 -2.43 3.97 -2.98
CA ALA A 55 -1.34 3.00 -3.04
C ALA A 55 -1.30 2.10 -1.79
N ALA A 56 -1.42 2.67 -0.59
CA ALA A 56 -1.48 1.89 0.65
C ALA A 56 -2.71 0.96 0.67
N ALA A 57 -3.87 1.44 0.22
CA ALA A 57 -5.07 0.61 0.15
C ALA A 57 -4.86 -0.60 -0.76
N GLN A 58 -4.27 -0.40 -1.95
CA GLN A 58 -3.96 -1.49 -2.88
C GLN A 58 -2.93 -2.47 -2.30
N ALA A 59 -1.87 -1.96 -1.67
CA ALA A 59 -0.87 -2.80 -1.02
C ALA A 59 -1.48 -3.69 0.08
N TRP A 60 -2.37 -3.14 0.91
CA TRP A 60 -3.12 -3.93 1.90
C TRP A 60 -4.05 -4.97 1.27
N LEU A 61 -4.62 -4.71 0.08
CA LEU A 61 -5.39 -5.71 -0.65
C LEU A 61 -4.50 -6.86 -1.15
N ILE A 62 -3.29 -6.58 -1.64
CA ILE A 62 -2.32 -7.62 -2.03
C ILE A 62 -1.99 -8.51 -0.83
N LYS A 63 -1.72 -7.91 0.34
CA LYS A 63 -1.51 -8.67 1.58
C LYS A 63 -2.73 -9.53 1.94
N SER A 64 -3.94 -9.00 1.79
CA SER A 64 -5.16 -9.80 2.00
C SER A 64 -5.26 -10.97 1.03
N ALA A 65 -4.91 -10.79 -0.26
CA ALA A 65 -4.97 -11.87 -1.23
C ALA A 65 -4.01 -13.02 -0.87
N ARG A 66 -2.82 -12.68 -0.35
CA ARG A 66 -1.84 -13.66 0.14
C ARG A 66 -2.33 -14.37 1.40
N ALA A 67 -2.89 -13.66 2.37
CA ALA A 67 -3.47 -14.26 3.56
C ALA A 67 -4.66 -15.18 3.22
N ALA A 68 -5.46 -14.84 2.19
CA ALA A 68 -6.57 -15.68 1.74
C ALA A 68 -6.10 -16.97 1.03
N ALA A 69 -4.87 -16.98 0.51
CA ALA A 69 -4.29 -18.14 -0.16
C ALA A 69 -3.74 -19.18 0.83
N THR A 70 -3.70 -18.87 2.13
CA THR A 70 -3.26 -19.79 3.18
C THR A 70 -4.43 -20.36 3.96
N VAL A 71 -4.27 -21.57 4.47
CA VAL A 71 -5.25 -22.23 5.33
C VAL A 71 -4.87 -22.06 6.79
N ASP A 72 -5.88 -21.93 7.65
CA ASP A 72 -5.71 -21.94 9.10
C ASP A 72 -5.26 -23.34 9.54
N GLU A 73 -3.98 -23.50 9.90
CA GLU A 73 -3.50 -24.74 10.52
C GLU A 73 -3.59 -24.62 12.05
N PRO A 74 -4.13 -25.63 12.77
CA PRO A 74 -4.31 -25.56 14.23
C PRO A 74 -3.04 -25.31 15.04
N THR A 75 -1.88 -25.63 14.46
CA THR A 75 -0.54 -25.43 15.07
C THR A 75 0.18 -24.19 14.54
N ALA A 76 -0.37 -23.49 13.54
CA ALA A 76 0.23 -22.29 12.98
C ALA A 76 -0.18 -21.07 13.80
N GLY A 77 0.76 -20.56 14.59
CA GLY A 77 0.71 -19.32 15.39
C GLY A 77 -0.54 -18.43 15.22
N VAL A 78 -0.43 -17.37 14.39
CA VAL A 78 -1.53 -16.42 14.18
C VAL A 78 -2.51 -16.99 13.14
N VAL A 79 -3.78 -17.03 13.51
CA VAL A 79 -4.90 -17.42 12.63
C VAL A 79 -4.92 -16.54 11.37
N THR A 80 -4.71 -17.13 10.20
CA THR A 80 -4.59 -16.47 8.89
C THR A 80 -5.87 -15.74 8.50
N SER A 81 -7.05 -16.25 8.90
CA SER A 81 -8.32 -15.54 8.69
C SER A 81 -8.37 -14.18 9.43
N LYS A 82 -7.76 -14.05 10.62
CA LYS A 82 -7.64 -12.76 11.30
C LYS A 82 -6.70 -11.80 10.58
N VAL A 83 -5.63 -12.33 9.98
CA VAL A 83 -4.68 -11.54 9.18
C VAL A 83 -5.36 -11.02 7.91
N PHE A 84 -6.15 -11.87 7.24
CA PHE A 84 -6.97 -11.48 6.10
C PHE A 84 -7.93 -10.33 6.44
N ASP A 85 -8.70 -10.49 7.53
CA ASP A 85 -9.66 -9.48 7.98
C ASP A 85 -8.98 -8.17 8.33
N ASN A 86 -7.84 -8.23 9.05
CA ASN A 86 -7.05 -7.05 9.37
C ASN A 86 -6.60 -6.32 8.09
N CYS A 87 -6.03 -7.04 7.12
CA CYS A 87 -5.59 -6.46 5.86
C CYS A 87 -6.76 -5.79 5.10
N ARG A 88 -7.94 -6.42 5.10
CA ARG A 88 -9.15 -5.86 4.47
C ARG A 88 -9.63 -4.59 5.17
N ILE A 89 -9.58 -4.55 6.50
CA ILE A 89 -9.92 -3.36 7.29
C ILE A 89 -8.94 -2.23 6.98
N MET A 90 -7.63 -2.50 6.96
CA MET A 90 -6.61 -1.51 6.64
C MET A 90 -6.78 -0.96 5.22
N ALA A 91 -7.02 -1.83 4.24
CA ALA A 91 -7.32 -1.41 2.86
C ALA A 91 -8.51 -0.45 2.81
N ARG A 92 -9.60 -0.76 3.52
CA ARG A 92 -10.79 0.10 3.60
C ARG A 92 -10.48 1.44 4.28
N MET A 93 -9.70 1.43 5.37
CA MET A 93 -9.33 2.65 6.09
C MET A 93 -8.55 3.62 5.21
N TYR A 94 -7.60 3.12 4.42
CA TYR A 94 -6.83 3.96 3.49
C TYR A 94 -7.65 4.40 2.29
N ALA A 95 -8.49 3.52 1.72
CA ALA A 95 -9.40 3.88 0.64
C ALA A 95 -10.39 4.99 1.05
N GLY A 96 -10.87 4.97 2.29
CA GLY A 96 -11.76 5.99 2.85
C GLY A 96 -11.10 7.37 3.05
N LYS A 97 -9.76 7.45 2.98
CA LYS A 97 -8.98 8.69 3.10
C LYS A 97 -8.51 9.23 1.75
N ARG A 98 -9.02 8.68 0.63
CA ARG A 98 -8.64 9.12 -0.72
C ARG A 98 -8.89 10.62 -0.88
N GLY A 99 -7.86 11.36 -1.30
CA GLY A 99 -7.88 12.82 -1.41
C GLY A 99 -7.43 13.61 -0.17
N MET A 100 -7.17 12.95 0.97
CA MET A 100 -6.53 13.61 2.13
C MET A 100 -5.01 13.48 2.05
N SER A 101 -4.27 14.58 2.21
CA SER A 101 -2.81 14.54 2.31
C SER A 101 -2.39 13.97 3.68
N ILE A 102 -1.64 12.87 3.69
CA ILE A 102 -0.98 12.36 4.90
C ILE A 102 0.48 12.82 4.93
N SER A 103 0.89 13.40 6.05
CA SER A 103 2.29 13.67 6.36
C SER A 103 2.74 12.74 7.48
N VAL A 104 3.73 11.90 7.20
CA VAL A 104 4.43 11.08 8.21
C VAL A 104 5.72 11.82 8.54
N ARG A 105 5.86 12.27 9.80
CA ARG A 105 7.04 12.94 10.34
C ARG A 105 7.98 11.95 11.00
#